data_AF-A0A2S5D153-F1
#
_entry.id   AF-A0A2S5D153-F1
#
_cell.length_a   1.000
_cell.length_b   1.000
_cell.length_c   1.000
_cell.angle_alpha   90.00
_cell.angle_beta   90.00
_cell.angle_gamma   90.00
#
_symmetry.space_group_name_H-M   'P 1'
#
loop_
_entity.id
_entity.type
_entity.pdbx_description
1 polymer ?
#
loop_
_entity_poly.entity_id
_entity_poly.type
_entity_poly.pdbx_seq_one_letter_code
_entity_poly.pdbx_strand_id
1 'polypeptide(L)'
;MLKEFKDKFPSWVFEDGDYTVCLSDDLDSLVGASILKHVKGWEIKHFYDFHNLYSMEKDNRKAVGVDIALENGMTFDNHVTRLSKNDRVNTLSANPNVIENISRENYTEKYAMSTTLLMWSLFDIPLPETDEGKLLLLSIDSSYQGHYNEKFKSVQNGWLKKLGFEELIDIQNTYTLKDFADVKKKYNSSLKIGFDRNGVLIPKKDRHGNMMNIEAISEILNLKIELPKNTFYLRKCFFSTEINLYKNKYFSKEEIEKKNDNEIFSLALTKKFKISLTYKFTPIGETND
;
A
#
# COMPACT_ATOMS: atom_id res chain seq x y z
N MET A 1 14.88 11.82 -1.46
CA MET A 1 15.37 10.59 -0.80
C MET A 1 16.89 10.59 -0.66
N LEU A 2 17.46 10.04 0.42
CA LEU A 2 18.90 9.77 0.50
C LEU A 2 19.32 8.75 -0.57
N LYS A 3 20.38 9.07 -1.33
CA LYS A 3 20.82 8.25 -2.47
C LYS A 3 21.13 6.80 -2.06
N GLU A 4 21.87 6.60 -0.98
CA GLU A 4 22.23 5.28 -0.46
C GLU A 4 21.02 4.39 -0.10
N PHE A 5 19.88 5.02 0.21
CA PHE A 5 18.64 4.29 0.49
C PHE A 5 17.89 3.99 -0.81
N LYS A 6 17.84 4.96 -1.74
CA LYS A 6 17.25 4.81 -3.08
C LYS A 6 17.91 3.67 -3.87
N ASP A 7 19.23 3.53 -3.77
CA ASP A 7 20.01 2.51 -4.49
C ASP A 7 19.72 1.06 -4.02
N LYS A 8 19.02 0.87 -2.90
CA LYS A 8 18.62 -0.46 -2.40
C LYS A 8 17.29 -0.97 -2.97
N PHE A 9 16.52 -0.12 -3.66
CA PHE A 9 15.24 -0.53 -4.23
C PHE A 9 15.45 -1.45 -5.44
N PRO A 10 14.49 -2.36 -5.74
CA PRO A 10 14.57 -3.23 -6.90
C PRO A 10 14.75 -2.44 -8.21
N SER A 11 15.61 -2.92 -9.11
CA SER A 11 15.98 -2.18 -10.33
C SER A 11 14.79 -1.83 -11.22
N TRP A 12 13.77 -2.71 -11.28
CA TRP A 12 12.56 -2.50 -12.07
C TRP A 12 11.81 -1.20 -11.74
N VAL A 13 11.99 -0.64 -10.53
CA VAL A 13 11.40 0.64 -10.11
C VAL A 13 11.88 1.79 -10.99
N PHE A 14 13.15 1.75 -11.42
CA PHE A 14 13.80 2.83 -12.15
C PHE A 14 13.88 2.55 -13.65
N GLU A 15 13.76 1.30 -14.06
CA GLU A 15 13.76 0.88 -15.47
C GLU A 15 12.55 1.41 -16.25
N ASP A 16 12.72 1.54 -17.57
CA ASP A 16 11.64 1.84 -18.51
C ASP A 16 10.96 0.53 -18.92
N GLY A 17 10.04 0.08 -18.08
CA GLY A 17 9.16 -1.05 -18.35
C GLY A 17 7.80 -0.62 -18.92
N ASP A 18 7.13 -1.53 -19.63
CA ASP A 18 5.72 -1.41 -19.99
C ASP A 18 4.89 -2.36 -19.13
N TYR A 19 4.33 -1.81 -18.06
CA TYR A 19 3.57 -2.54 -17.07
C TYR A 19 2.15 -1.99 -16.92
N THR A 20 1.27 -2.83 -16.39
CA THR A 20 -0.03 -2.42 -15.87
C THR A 20 0.03 -2.25 -14.36
N VAL A 21 -0.95 -1.54 -13.79
CA VAL A 21 -1.08 -1.35 -12.35
C VAL A 21 -2.21 -2.22 -11.80
N CYS A 22 -1.93 -2.87 -10.67
CA CYS A 22 -2.91 -3.53 -9.81
C CYS A 22 -3.18 -2.66 -8.59
N LEU A 23 -4.38 -2.09 -8.56
CA LEU A 23 -4.87 -1.18 -7.53
C LEU A 23 -5.44 -1.98 -6.33
N SER A 24 -5.22 -1.52 -5.10
CA SER A 24 -5.91 -1.99 -3.88
C SER A 24 -7.13 -1.10 -3.57
N ASP A 25 -7.85 -1.33 -2.48
CA ASP A 25 -9.18 -0.75 -2.29
C ASP A 25 -9.21 0.63 -1.63
N ASP A 26 -8.11 1.39 -1.55
CA ASP A 26 -8.12 2.70 -0.90
C ASP A 26 -7.31 3.81 -1.60
N LEU A 27 -7.29 4.98 -0.94
CA LEU A 27 -6.63 6.18 -1.46
C LEU A 27 -5.12 6.00 -1.58
N ASP A 28 -4.48 5.22 -0.70
CA ASP A 28 -3.02 5.05 -0.76
C ASP A 28 -2.63 4.40 -2.09
N SER A 29 -3.33 3.32 -2.45
CA SER A 29 -3.13 2.69 -3.73
C SER A 29 -3.54 3.57 -4.91
N LEU A 30 -4.64 4.33 -4.79
CA LEU A 30 -5.11 5.18 -5.89
C LEU A 30 -4.15 6.33 -6.21
N VAL A 31 -3.59 6.98 -5.19
CA VAL A 31 -2.60 8.04 -5.39
C VAL A 31 -1.31 7.42 -5.93
N GLY A 32 -0.84 6.30 -5.37
CA GLY A 32 0.33 5.59 -5.91
C GLY A 32 0.16 5.15 -7.37
N ALA A 33 -1.00 4.65 -7.76
CA ALA A 33 -1.32 4.32 -9.15
C ALA A 33 -1.33 5.56 -10.06
N SER A 34 -1.83 6.70 -9.56
CA SER A 34 -1.84 7.97 -10.27
C SER A 34 -0.42 8.52 -10.48
N ILE A 35 0.46 8.33 -9.49
CA ILE A 35 1.90 8.61 -9.61
C ILE A 35 2.51 7.78 -10.75
N LEU A 36 2.27 6.46 -10.80
CA LEU A 36 2.80 5.61 -11.86
C LEU A 36 2.29 6.00 -13.24
N LYS A 37 1.02 6.38 -13.35
CA LYS A 37 0.49 6.93 -14.60
C LYS A 37 1.20 8.22 -15.01
N HIS A 38 1.45 9.13 -14.06
CA HIS A 38 2.12 10.39 -14.32
C HIS A 38 3.59 10.22 -14.73
N VAL A 39 4.34 9.38 -14.01
CA VAL A 39 5.80 9.25 -14.18
C VAL A 39 6.22 8.18 -15.19
N LYS A 40 5.40 7.15 -15.40
CA LYS A 40 5.72 5.98 -16.24
C LYS A 40 4.66 5.68 -17.30
N GLY A 41 3.49 6.34 -17.26
CA GLY A 41 2.40 6.07 -18.21
C GLY A 41 1.63 4.78 -17.95
N TRP A 42 1.90 4.08 -16.84
CA TRP A 42 1.27 2.78 -16.55
C TRP A 42 -0.20 2.95 -16.14
N GLU A 43 -1.06 2.12 -16.71
CA GLU A 43 -2.50 2.21 -16.51
C GLU A 43 -3.00 1.18 -15.50
N ILE A 44 -4.00 1.56 -14.70
CA ILE A 44 -4.74 0.62 -13.86
C ILE A 44 -5.51 -0.33 -14.78
N LYS A 45 -5.17 -1.62 -14.74
CA LYS A 45 -5.89 -2.71 -15.44
C LYS A 45 -6.34 -3.82 -14.51
N HIS A 46 -5.83 -3.85 -13.28
CA HIS A 46 -6.13 -4.87 -12.28
C HIS A 46 -6.56 -4.22 -10.97
N PHE A 47 -7.39 -4.93 -10.22
CA PHE A 47 -7.87 -4.50 -8.90
C PHE A 47 -7.85 -5.69 -7.95
N TYR A 48 -7.38 -5.50 -6.73
CA TYR A 48 -7.27 -6.53 -5.71
C TYR A 48 -7.89 -6.03 -4.40
N ASP A 49 -8.98 -6.67 -3.96
CA ASP A 49 -9.76 -6.26 -2.78
C ASP A 49 -9.46 -7.11 -1.53
N PHE A 50 -8.30 -7.75 -1.49
CA PHE A 50 -7.89 -8.75 -0.49
C PHE A 50 -8.68 -10.08 -0.51
N HIS A 51 -9.80 -10.17 -1.22
CA HIS A 51 -10.56 -11.41 -1.39
C HIS A 51 -10.53 -11.92 -2.82
N ASN A 52 -10.36 -11.03 -3.78
CA ASN A 52 -10.54 -11.27 -5.19
C ASN A 52 -9.55 -10.42 -5.99
N LEU A 53 -9.09 -11.00 -7.10
CA LEU A 53 -8.37 -10.28 -8.16
C LEU A 53 -9.32 -10.12 -9.33
N TYR A 54 -9.44 -8.89 -9.79
CA TYR A 54 -10.20 -8.50 -10.96
C TYR A 54 -9.24 -7.93 -12.00
N SER A 55 -9.64 -8.01 -13.26
CA SER A 55 -8.97 -7.27 -14.32
C SER A 55 -9.98 -6.78 -15.34
N MET A 56 -9.58 -5.77 -16.10
CA MET A 56 -10.22 -5.46 -17.37
C MET A 56 -9.99 -6.63 -18.35
N GLU A 57 -10.09 -6.40 -19.65
CA GLU A 57 -9.78 -7.39 -20.68
C GLU A 57 -8.38 -8.02 -20.52
N LYS A 58 -8.10 -9.07 -21.30
CA LYS A 58 -6.81 -9.76 -21.25
C LYS A 58 -5.69 -8.80 -21.66
N ASP A 59 -4.81 -8.48 -20.72
CA ASP A 59 -3.57 -7.73 -20.95
C ASP A 59 -2.39 -8.69 -20.72
N ASN A 60 -1.44 -8.72 -21.66
CA ASN A 60 -0.28 -9.62 -21.60
C ASN A 60 0.91 -8.98 -20.87
N ARG A 61 0.83 -7.69 -20.52
CA ARG A 61 1.88 -7.01 -19.75
C ARG A 61 1.88 -7.51 -18.31
N LYS A 62 3.03 -7.38 -17.65
CA LYS A 62 3.14 -7.68 -16.22
C LYS A 62 2.43 -6.59 -15.42
N ALA A 63 1.79 -7.00 -14.33
CA ALA A 63 1.16 -6.09 -13.39
C ALA A 63 2.11 -5.75 -12.23
N VAL A 64 2.09 -4.48 -11.81
CA VAL A 64 2.75 -3.97 -10.60
C VAL A 64 1.67 -3.68 -9.56
N GLY A 65 1.79 -4.27 -8.37
CA GLY A 65 0.93 -3.95 -7.22
C GLY A 65 1.27 -2.58 -6.63
N VAL A 66 0.26 -1.87 -6.15
CA VAL A 66 0.45 -0.65 -5.36
C VAL A 66 -0.32 -0.80 -4.06
N ASP A 67 0.39 -0.70 -2.94
CA ASP A 67 -0.14 -0.98 -1.61
C ASP A 67 -0.71 -2.42 -1.51
N ILE A 68 0.09 -3.39 -1.99
CA ILE A 68 -0.24 -4.82 -1.94
C ILE A 68 0.99 -5.60 -1.49
N ALA A 69 0.88 -6.27 -0.33
CA ALA A 69 1.91 -7.10 0.25
C ALA A 69 2.00 -8.50 -0.41
N LEU A 70 2.37 -8.54 -1.69
CA LEU A 70 2.52 -9.78 -2.47
C LEU A 70 3.73 -10.60 -1.99
N GLU A 71 3.56 -11.93 -1.89
CA GLU A 71 4.68 -12.84 -1.62
C GLU A 71 5.61 -13.03 -2.83
N ASN A 72 5.11 -12.75 -4.04
CA ASN A 72 5.91 -12.73 -5.26
C ASN A 72 5.34 -11.73 -6.27
N GLY A 73 6.21 -11.07 -7.03
CA GLY A 73 5.85 -10.09 -8.06
C GLY A 73 6.25 -8.66 -7.71
N MET A 74 6.21 -7.79 -8.71
CA MET A 74 6.55 -6.37 -8.55
C MET A 74 5.45 -5.66 -7.76
N THR A 75 5.82 -4.98 -6.69
CA THR A 75 4.86 -4.20 -5.89
C THR A 75 5.55 -3.02 -5.19
N PHE A 76 4.86 -1.89 -5.11
CA PHE A 76 5.16 -0.83 -4.14
C PHE A 76 4.34 -1.10 -2.88
N ASP A 77 5.00 -1.15 -1.73
CA ASP A 77 4.37 -1.58 -0.48
C ASP A 77 5.07 -0.95 0.73
N ASN A 78 4.35 -0.83 1.84
CA ASN A 78 4.84 -0.35 3.12
C ASN A 78 4.64 -1.37 4.25
N HIS A 79 4.01 -2.52 4.01
CA HIS A 79 3.67 -3.46 5.07
C HIS A 79 4.90 -4.23 5.59
N VAL A 80 4.87 -4.66 6.85
CA VAL A 80 5.89 -5.60 7.35
C VAL A 80 5.45 -7.01 6.97
N THR A 81 6.20 -7.67 6.08
CA THR A 81 5.84 -9.00 5.55
C THR A 81 6.69 -10.13 6.15
N ARG A 82 7.77 -9.80 6.85
CA ARG A 82 8.73 -10.78 7.39
C ARG A 82 8.36 -11.21 8.82
N LEU A 83 8.10 -12.52 9.04
CA LEU A 83 7.63 -13.02 10.35
C LEU A 83 8.74 -13.25 11.39
N SER A 84 9.96 -13.47 10.92
CA SER A 84 11.19 -13.60 11.72
C SER A 84 12.40 -13.13 10.91
N LYS A 85 13.53 -12.86 11.56
CA LYS A 85 14.73 -12.36 10.86
C LYS A 85 15.22 -13.21 9.67
N ASN A 86 14.94 -14.52 9.71
CA ASN A 86 15.35 -15.50 8.69
C ASN A 86 14.21 -15.89 7.73
N ASP A 87 13.02 -15.31 7.89
CA ASP A 87 11.88 -15.61 7.04
C ASP A 87 12.04 -14.95 5.66
N ARG A 88 11.48 -15.60 4.64
CA ARG A 88 11.63 -15.15 3.25
C ARG A 88 10.82 -13.88 2.97
N VAL A 89 11.28 -13.12 1.98
CA VAL A 89 10.64 -11.89 1.52
C VAL A 89 10.51 -11.89 0.00
N ASN A 90 9.56 -11.11 -0.51
CA ASN A 90 9.48 -10.78 -1.92
C ASN A 90 10.59 -9.77 -2.27
N THR A 91 11.65 -10.22 -2.97
CA THR A 91 12.77 -9.37 -3.37
C THR A 91 12.43 -8.38 -4.48
N LEU A 92 11.27 -8.54 -5.13
CA LEU A 92 10.73 -7.59 -6.11
C LEU A 92 9.83 -6.53 -5.45
N SER A 93 9.61 -6.59 -4.13
CA SER A 93 8.85 -5.60 -3.40
C SER A 93 9.69 -4.34 -3.15
N ALA A 94 9.27 -3.23 -3.71
CA ALA A 94 9.76 -1.89 -3.41
C ALA A 94 9.17 -1.44 -2.06
N ASN A 95 9.74 -1.99 -0.97
CA ASN A 95 9.23 -1.81 0.38
C ASN A 95 10.37 -1.51 1.38
N PRO A 96 10.35 -0.33 2.04
CA PRO A 96 11.34 0.08 3.05
C PRO A 96 11.55 -0.95 4.17
N ASN A 97 10.47 -1.61 4.61
CA ASN A 97 10.53 -2.62 5.66
C ASN A 97 11.23 -3.89 5.20
N VAL A 98 11.13 -4.25 3.92
CA VAL A 98 11.89 -5.36 3.34
C VAL A 98 13.37 -4.98 3.23
N ILE A 99 13.66 -3.79 2.70
CA ILE A 99 15.01 -3.26 2.49
C ILE A 99 15.81 -3.16 3.79
N GLU A 100 15.19 -2.66 4.86
CA GLU A 100 15.84 -2.47 6.15
C GLU A 100 15.66 -3.70 7.08
N ASN A 101 15.28 -4.85 6.52
CA ASN A 101 15.14 -6.12 7.24
C ASN A 101 14.22 -6.05 8.47
N ILE A 102 13.18 -5.22 8.40
CA ILE A 102 12.16 -5.12 9.43
C ILE A 102 11.34 -6.40 9.43
N SER A 103 11.23 -6.99 10.61
CA SER A 103 10.43 -8.17 10.87
C SER A 103 9.56 -7.94 12.11
N ARG A 104 8.81 -8.96 12.49
CA ARG A 104 8.11 -8.98 13.78
C ARG A 104 9.02 -8.68 14.98
N GLU A 105 10.29 -9.07 14.94
CA GLU A 105 11.21 -8.95 16.08
C GLU A 105 11.51 -7.48 16.41
N ASN A 106 11.81 -6.67 15.39
CA ASN A 106 12.06 -5.23 15.47
C ASN A 106 10.91 -4.38 14.91
N TYR A 107 9.67 -4.87 15.01
CA TYR A 107 8.47 -4.26 14.43
C TYR A 107 8.27 -2.77 14.73
N THR A 108 8.79 -2.27 15.87
CA THR A 108 8.66 -0.87 16.29
C THR A 108 9.59 0.10 15.55
N GLU A 109 10.53 -0.42 14.76
CA GLU A 109 11.44 0.36 13.90
C GLU A 109 10.89 0.54 12.47
N LYS A 110 9.73 -0.06 12.18
CA LYS A 110 9.13 -0.10 10.84
C LYS A 110 8.95 1.28 10.23
N TYR A 111 9.06 1.34 8.90
CA TYR A 111 8.41 2.38 8.10
C TYR A 111 6.89 2.22 8.29
N ALA A 112 6.26 3.22 8.90
CA ALA A 112 4.84 3.24 9.25
C ALA A 112 4.10 4.39 8.55
N MET A 113 4.54 4.73 7.33
CA MET A 113 3.93 5.77 6.49
C MET A 113 3.42 5.12 5.21
N SER A 114 2.66 5.86 4.40
CA SER A 114 1.98 5.35 3.22
C SER A 114 2.93 4.90 2.11
N THR A 115 2.42 3.99 1.27
CA THR A 115 3.05 3.63 -0.01
C THR A 115 3.15 4.86 -0.92
N THR A 116 2.14 5.73 -0.89
CA THR A 116 2.11 7.03 -1.57
C THR A 116 3.30 7.89 -1.20
N LEU A 117 3.58 8.08 0.09
CA LEU A 117 4.67 8.95 0.53
C LEU A 117 6.04 8.40 0.11
N LEU A 118 6.19 7.07 0.11
CA LEU A 118 7.35 6.41 -0.43
C LEU A 118 7.53 6.73 -1.93
N MET A 119 6.48 6.56 -2.72
CA MET A 119 6.52 6.81 -4.17
C MET A 119 6.75 8.28 -4.50
N TRP A 120 6.18 9.19 -3.71
CA TRP A 120 6.43 10.64 -3.79
C TRP A 120 7.92 10.94 -3.72
N SER A 121 8.61 10.30 -2.78
CA SER A 121 10.05 10.45 -2.56
C SER A 121 10.88 9.74 -3.64
N LEU A 122 10.47 8.54 -4.08
CA LEU A 122 11.20 7.74 -5.07
C LEU A 122 11.28 8.44 -6.43
N PHE A 123 10.18 9.07 -6.84
CA PHE A 123 10.06 9.74 -8.13
C PHE A 123 10.29 11.26 -8.05
N ASP A 124 10.82 11.75 -6.93
CA ASP A 124 11.21 13.14 -6.72
C ASP A 124 10.06 14.12 -7.05
N ILE A 125 8.83 13.75 -6.67
CA ILE A 125 7.63 14.58 -6.89
C ILE A 125 7.68 15.76 -5.91
N PRO A 126 7.47 17.01 -6.35
CA PRO A 126 7.38 18.15 -5.45
C PRO A 126 6.29 17.96 -4.39
N LEU A 127 6.57 18.36 -3.15
CA LEU A 127 5.55 18.37 -2.11
C LEU A 127 4.42 19.35 -2.48
N PRO A 128 3.17 19.10 -2.05
CA PRO A 128 2.09 20.06 -2.23
C PRO A 128 2.48 21.43 -1.68
N GLU A 129 2.14 22.51 -2.39
CA GLU A 129 2.56 23.87 -2.00
C GLU A 129 1.90 24.31 -0.68
N THR A 130 0.66 23.87 -0.45
CA THR A 130 -0.14 24.25 0.72
C THR A 130 0.06 23.30 1.89
N ASP A 131 -0.05 23.84 3.11
CA ASP A 131 -0.02 23.01 4.31
C ASP A 131 -1.20 22.03 4.36
N GLU A 132 -2.38 22.41 3.85
CA GLU A 132 -3.50 21.49 3.72
C GLU A 132 -3.17 20.30 2.81
N GLY A 133 -2.50 20.52 1.68
CA GLY A 133 -2.02 19.44 0.81
C GLY A 133 -1.02 18.53 1.51
N LYS A 134 -0.08 19.08 2.29
CA LYS A 134 0.90 18.31 3.08
C LYS A 134 0.23 17.52 4.21
N LEU A 135 -0.76 18.12 4.88
CA LEU A 135 -1.60 17.45 5.88
C LEU A 135 -2.36 16.29 5.25
N LEU A 136 -2.93 16.48 4.06
CA LEU A 136 -3.63 15.41 3.35
C LEU A 136 -2.67 14.29 2.95
N LEU A 137 -1.51 14.62 2.38
CA LEU A 137 -0.47 13.65 2.00
C LEU A 137 -0.02 12.80 3.20
N LEU A 138 0.29 13.44 4.34
CA LEU A 138 0.62 12.75 5.59
C LEU A 138 -0.57 12.00 6.20
N SER A 139 -1.81 12.36 5.86
CA SER A 139 -3.01 11.69 6.34
C SER A 139 -3.29 10.37 5.64
N ILE A 140 -2.73 10.15 4.44
CA ILE A 140 -2.79 8.86 3.73
C ILE A 140 -2.10 7.80 4.59
N ASP A 141 -2.79 6.68 4.78
CA ASP A 141 -2.46 5.60 5.73
C ASP A 141 -2.14 6.09 7.16
N SER A 142 -2.63 7.27 7.53
CA SER A 142 -2.34 7.92 8.82
C SER A 142 -0.84 8.05 9.12
N SER A 143 -0.03 8.33 8.09
CA SER A 143 1.43 8.44 8.15
C SER A 143 1.94 9.36 9.27
N TYR A 144 1.14 10.33 9.73
CA TYR A 144 1.47 11.25 10.82
C TYR A 144 1.48 10.61 12.24
N GLN A 145 0.90 9.44 12.45
CA GLN A 145 0.56 8.96 13.80
C GLN A 145 1.76 8.75 14.75
N GLY A 146 2.86 8.17 14.26
CA GLY A 146 4.03 7.90 15.10
C GLY A 146 4.75 9.16 15.56
N HIS A 147 4.61 10.30 14.89
CA HIS A 147 5.18 11.58 15.33
C HIS A 147 4.56 12.05 16.66
N TYR A 148 3.27 11.78 16.88
CA TYR A 148 2.56 12.17 18.09
C TYR A 148 2.63 11.13 19.22
N ASN A 149 3.47 10.11 19.05
CA ASN A 149 3.78 9.14 20.09
C ASN A 149 5.26 9.24 20.44
N GLU A 150 5.58 9.67 21.66
CA GLU A 150 6.97 9.86 22.11
C GLU A 150 7.86 8.62 21.88
N LYS A 151 7.30 7.41 21.94
CA LYS A 151 8.05 6.17 21.70
C LYS A 151 8.45 5.97 20.24
N PHE A 152 7.70 6.57 19.30
CA PHE A 152 7.86 6.35 17.86
C PHE A 152 8.28 7.62 17.10
N LYS A 153 8.22 8.80 17.74
CA LYS A 153 8.52 10.09 17.12
C LYS A 153 9.89 10.12 16.46
N SER A 154 10.91 9.60 17.14
CA SER A 154 12.28 9.52 16.59
C SER A 154 12.36 8.61 15.37
N VAL A 155 11.71 7.43 15.41
CA VAL A 155 11.67 6.47 14.29
C VAL A 155 10.98 7.11 13.08
N GLN A 156 9.80 7.71 13.29
CA GLN A 156 9.04 8.37 12.24
C GLN A 156 9.81 9.52 11.59
N ASN A 157 10.36 10.42 12.40
CA ASN A 157 11.14 11.55 11.88
C ASN A 157 12.42 11.07 11.19
N GLY A 158 13.02 9.97 11.64
CA GLY A 158 14.15 9.32 10.97
C GLY A 158 13.79 8.84 9.57
N TRP A 159 12.60 8.25 9.39
CA TRP A 159 12.12 7.85 8.07
C TRP A 159 11.84 9.05 7.15
N LEU A 160 11.22 10.12 7.64
CA LEU A 160 10.99 11.33 6.84
C LEU A 160 12.31 11.96 6.36
N LYS A 161 13.34 12.01 7.22
CA LYS A 161 14.70 12.43 6.82
C LYS A 161 15.30 11.50 5.76
N LYS A 162 15.18 10.18 5.91
CA LYS A 162 15.62 9.22 4.87
C LYS A 162 14.92 9.47 3.53
N LEU A 163 13.64 9.84 3.56
CA LEU A 163 12.88 10.22 2.35
C LEU A 163 13.22 11.64 1.84
N GLY A 164 13.93 12.47 2.61
CA GLY A 164 14.21 13.88 2.26
C GLY A 164 12.99 14.78 2.43
N PHE A 165 12.15 14.49 3.42
CA PHE A 165 10.92 15.22 3.74
C PHE A 165 10.99 15.87 5.13
N GLU A 166 12.10 16.53 5.44
CA GLU A 166 12.27 17.32 6.67
C GLU A 166 11.16 18.35 6.84
N GLU A 167 10.71 18.98 5.75
CA GLU A 167 9.58 19.93 5.76
C GLU A 167 8.30 19.31 6.34
N LEU A 168 8.04 18.02 6.09
CA LEU A 168 6.87 17.34 6.66
C LEU A 168 7.00 17.11 8.17
N ILE A 169 8.22 17.13 8.72
CA ILE A 169 8.42 17.14 10.18
C ILE A 169 7.95 18.48 10.77
N ASP A 170 8.23 19.59 10.08
CA ASP A 170 7.79 20.92 10.50
C ASP A 170 6.26 21.05 10.45
N ILE A 171 5.62 20.47 9.43
CA ILE A 171 4.15 20.36 9.38
C ILE A 171 3.61 19.61 10.61
N GLN A 172 4.20 18.48 10.99
CA GLN A 172 3.75 17.72 12.16
C GLN A 172 4.05 18.42 13.49
N ASN A 173 5.08 19.26 13.56
CA ASN A 173 5.33 20.09 14.74
C ASN A 173 4.34 21.26 14.85
N THR A 174 3.87 21.79 13.72
CA THR A 174 2.96 22.93 13.64
C THR A 174 1.50 22.54 13.93
N TYR A 175 1.05 21.41 13.37
CA TYR A 175 -0.34 20.99 13.43
C TYR A 175 -0.60 19.91 14.50
N THR A 176 -1.88 19.68 14.80
CA THR A 176 -2.34 18.72 15.81
C THR A 176 -2.99 17.49 15.17
N LEU A 177 -3.13 16.40 15.94
CA LEU A 177 -3.89 15.22 15.53
C LEU A 177 -5.32 15.53 15.02
N LYS A 178 -5.94 16.59 15.55
CA LYS A 178 -7.27 17.02 15.13
C LYS A 178 -7.26 17.59 13.72
N ASP A 179 -6.22 18.34 13.34
CA ASP A 179 -6.10 18.93 12.01
C ASP A 179 -6.00 17.84 10.93
N PHE A 180 -5.22 16.79 11.18
CA PHE A 180 -5.18 15.62 10.29
C PHE A 180 -6.54 14.91 10.21
N ALA A 181 -7.23 14.73 11.34
CA ALA A 181 -8.55 14.11 11.35
C ALA A 181 -9.59 14.95 10.57
N ASP A 182 -9.52 16.28 10.68
CA ASP A 182 -10.39 17.22 9.99
C ASP A 182 -10.13 17.20 8.47
N VAL A 183 -8.87 17.19 8.04
CA VAL A 183 -8.52 17.04 6.62
C VAL A 183 -9.00 15.70 6.07
N LYS A 184 -8.78 14.59 6.79
CA LYS A 184 -9.30 13.27 6.37
C LYS A 184 -10.81 13.27 6.17
N LYS A 185 -11.53 13.94 7.06
CA LYS A 185 -12.99 14.07 7.00
C LYS A 185 -13.43 14.99 5.85
N LYS A 186 -12.77 16.14 5.65
CA LYS A 186 -13.09 17.09 4.57
C LYS A 186 -13.07 16.42 3.20
N TYR A 187 -12.11 15.55 2.95
CA TYR A 187 -11.94 14.86 1.66
C TYR A 187 -12.56 13.46 1.61
N ASN A 188 -13.10 12.95 2.72
CA ASN A 188 -13.53 11.56 2.88
C ASN A 188 -12.44 10.55 2.43
N SER A 189 -11.18 10.87 2.75
CA SER A 189 -9.99 10.17 2.22
C SER A 189 -9.79 8.76 2.79
N SER A 190 -10.59 8.36 3.78
CA SER A 190 -10.55 7.03 4.38
C SER A 190 -11.60 6.07 3.81
N LEU A 191 -12.44 6.52 2.87
CA LEU A 191 -13.41 5.64 2.23
C LEU A 191 -12.72 4.67 1.27
N LYS A 192 -13.28 3.48 1.15
CA LYS A 192 -12.77 2.44 0.25
C LYS A 192 -13.30 2.63 -1.17
N ILE A 193 -12.63 2.01 -2.13
CA ILE A 193 -13.00 1.89 -3.54
C ILE A 193 -13.67 0.52 -3.72
N GLY A 194 -14.64 0.43 -4.62
CA GLY A 194 -15.30 -0.81 -4.99
C GLY A 194 -15.92 -0.69 -6.36
N PHE A 195 -16.90 -1.54 -6.65
CA PHE A 195 -17.57 -1.55 -7.94
C PHE A 195 -18.98 -0.97 -7.88
N ASP A 196 -19.39 -0.31 -8.96
CA ASP A 196 -20.80 -0.07 -9.24
C ASP A 196 -21.47 -1.34 -9.80
N ARG A 197 -22.76 -1.24 -10.15
CA ARG A 197 -23.54 -2.35 -10.71
C ARG A 197 -23.05 -2.85 -12.08
N ASN A 198 -22.22 -2.08 -12.78
CA ASN A 198 -21.67 -2.39 -14.10
C ASN A 198 -20.22 -2.90 -14.01
N GLY A 199 -19.69 -3.11 -12.80
CA GLY A 199 -18.31 -3.54 -12.59
C GLY A 199 -17.28 -2.42 -12.81
N VAL A 200 -17.67 -1.15 -12.78
CA VAL A 200 -16.76 0.00 -12.89
C VAL A 200 -16.34 0.46 -11.50
N LEU A 201 -15.07 0.83 -11.33
CA LEU A 201 -14.55 1.28 -10.04
C LEU A 201 -15.16 2.62 -9.63
N ILE A 202 -15.67 2.70 -8.40
CA ILE A 202 -16.19 3.92 -7.77
C ILE A 202 -15.78 3.99 -6.28
N PRO A 203 -15.69 5.18 -5.69
CA PRO A 203 -15.62 5.30 -4.23
C PRO A 203 -16.89 4.73 -3.60
N LYS A 204 -16.74 3.96 -2.53
CA LYS A 204 -17.87 3.51 -1.71
C LYS A 204 -18.45 4.69 -0.95
N LYS A 205 -19.76 4.65 -0.76
CA LYS A 205 -20.48 5.64 0.05
C LYS A 205 -20.30 5.39 1.53
N ASP A 206 -20.19 6.46 2.31
CA ASP A 206 -20.32 6.39 3.77
C ASP A 206 -21.79 6.18 4.18
N ARG A 207 -22.05 6.11 5.50
CA ARG A 207 -23.40 5.95 6.06
C ARG A 207 -24.36 7.12 5.77
N HIS A 208 -23.85 8.25 5.30
CA HIS A 208 -24.60 9.46 4.95
C HIS A 208 -24.73 9.64 3.44
N GLY A 209 -24.21 8.70 2.63
CA GLY A 209 -24.25 8.76 1.17
C GLY A 209 -23.11 9.57 0.54
N ASN A 210 -22.16 10.08 1.32
CA ASN A 210 -21.00 10.82 0.80
C ASN A 210 -19.95 9.88 0.23
N MET A 211 -19.20 10.36 -0.77
CA MET A 211 -18.11 9.62 -1.40
C MET A 211 -16.78 10.35 -1.19
N MET A 212 -15.67 9.65 -1.42
CA MET A 212 -14.35 10.26 -1.49
C MET A 212 -14.33 11.37 -2.53
N ASN A 213 -13.83 12.55 -2.18
CA ASN A 213 -13.78 13.69 -3.09
C ASN A 213 -12.49 13.63 -3.94
N ILE A 214 -12.46 12.72 -4.91
CA ILE A 214 -11.28 12.49 -5.77
C ILE A 214 -10.84 13.76 -6.49
N GLU A 215 -11.78 14.57 -6.98
CA GLU A 215 -11.47 15.81 -7.71
C GLU A 215 -10.74 16.82 -6.82
N ALA A 216 -11.27 17.10 -5.62
CA ALA A 216 -10.61 18.02 -4.70
C ALA A 216 -9.29 17.47 -4.15
N ILE A 217 -9.15 16.15 -4.00
CA ILE A 217 -7.88 15.51 -3.65
C ILE A 217 -6.87 15.69 -4.80
N SER A 218 -7.30 15.52 -6.05
CA SER A 218 -6.47 15.73 -7.24
C SER A 218 -5.95 17.16 -7.33
N GLU A 219 -6.80 18.14 -7.07
CA GLU A 219 -6.45 19.56 -7.06
C GLU A 219 -5.44 19.89 -5.96
N ILE A 220 -5.72 19.54 -4.71
CA ILE A 220 -4.87 19.93 -3.57
C ILE A 220 -3.50 19.23 -3.58
N LEU A 221 -3.42 18.04 -4.18
CA LEU A 221 -2.18 17.29 -4.36
C LEU A 221 -1.44 17.65 -5.66
N ASN A 222 -2.02 18.50 -6.52
CA ASN A 222 -1.51 18.83 -7.84
C ASN A 222 -1.11 17.58 -8.67
N LEU A 223 -1.94 16.54 -8.59
CA LEU A 223 -1.73 15.26 -9.26
C LEU A 223 -3.04 14.82 -9.87
N LYS A 224 -3.05 14.47 -11.17
CA LYS A 224 -4.25 13.95 -11.82
C LYS A 224 -4.61 12.57 -11.26
N ILE A 225 -5.63 12.51 -10.41
CA ILE A 225 -6.11 11.28 -9.79
C ILE A 225 -7.46 10.91 -10.41
N GLU A 226 -7.53 9.73 -11.01
CA GLU A 226 -8.75 9.25 -11.66
C GLU A 226 -8.89 7.74 -11.52
N LEU A 227 -10.13 7.29 -11.28
CA LEU A 227 -10.48 5.88 -11.41
C LEU A 227 -10.74 5.55 -12.89
N PRO A 228 -10.34 4.35 -13.34
CA PRO A 228 -10.67 3.91 -14.69
C PRO A 228 -12.19 3.71 -14.86
N LYS A 229 -12.66 3.96 -16.09
CA LYS A 229 -14.09 3.88 -16.43
C LYS A 229 -14.49 2.55 -17.07
N ASN A 230 -13.53 1.66 -17.30
CA ASN A 230 -13.75 0.34 -17.87
C ASN A 230 -14.33 -0.64 -16.84
N THR A 231 -15.07 -1.63 -17.31
CA THR A 231 -15.58 -2.74 -16.50
C THR A 231 -14.45 -3.70 -16.12
N PHE A 232 -14.45 -4.11 -14.86
CA PHE A 232 -13.60 -5.16 -14.32
C PHE A 232 -14.38 -6.46 -14.18
N TYR A 233 -13.69 -7.56 -14.45
CA TYR A 233 -14.21 -8.91 -14.34
C TYR A 233 -13.41 -9.68 -13.28
N LEU A 234 -14.12 -10.43 -12.45
CA LEU A 234 -13.51 -11.34 -11.49
C LEU A 234 -12.62 -12.36 -12.22
N ARG A 235 -11.37 -12.47 -11.79
CA ARG A 235 -10.38 -13.41 -12.36
C ARG A 235 -10.01 -14.52 -11.40
N LYS A 236 -9.91 -14.19 -10.12
CA LYS A 236 -9.53 -15.15 -9.08
C LYS A 236 -10.13 -14.76 -7.75
N CYS A 237 -10.61 -15.76 -7.01
CA CYS A 237 -10.97 -15.63 -5.61
C CYS A 237 -9.84 -16.19 -4.75
N PHE A 238 -9.68 -15.65 -3.55
CA PHE A 238 -8.70 -16.09 -2.57
C PHE A 238 -9.38 -16.41 -1.25
N PHE A 239 -8.82 -17.37 -0.52
CA PHE A 239 -9.17 -17.55 0.88
C PHE A 239 -8.33 -16.60 1.73
N SER A 240 -8.98 -15.60 2.32
CA SER A 240 -8.37 -14.64 3.23
C SER A 240 -8.57 -15.04 4.68
N THR A 241 -7.55 -14.88 5.52
CA THR A 241 -7.68 -15.13 6.96
C THR A 241 -6.75 -14.23 7.76
N GLU A 242 -6.97 -14.22 9.08
CA GLU A 242 -6.10 -13.57 10.03
C GLU A 242 -5.59 -14.58 11.05
N ILE A 243 -4.31 -14.50 11.41
CA ILE A 243 -3.68 -15.40 12.37
C ILE A 243 -3.05 -14.59 13.49
N ASN A 244 -3.39 -14.93 14.73
CA ASN A 244 -2.70 -14.41 15.90
C ASN A 244 -1.40 -15.18 16.12
N LEU A 245 -0.30 -14.46 16.24
CA LEU A 245 1.03 -15.01 16.49
C LEU A 245 1.34 -14.95 17.98
N TYR A 246 1.63 -16.09 18.59
CA TYR A 246 1.94 -16.14 20.01
C TYR A 246 3.28 -15.46 20.33
N LYS A 247 3.31 -14.73 21.45
CA LYS A 247 4.53 -14.18 22.03
C LYS A 247 5.50 -15.33 22.35
N ASN A 248 6.78 -15.17 22.00
CA ASN A 248 7.86 -16.15 22.20
C ASN A 248 7.83 -17.40 21.32
N LYS A 249 6.97 -17.46 20.29
CA LYS A 249 7.01 -18.55 19.30
C LYS A 249 7.65 -18.06 17.99
N TYR A 250 8.54 -18.88 17.43
CA TYR A 250 9.07 -18.68 16.08
C TYR A 250 7.96 -18.95 15.05
N PHE A 251 7.93 -18.15 13.99
CA PHE A 251 7.04 -18.36 12.86
C PHE A 251 7.81 -18.03 11.57
N SER A 252 7.58 -18.87 10.58
CA SER A 252 7.94 -18.66 9.18
C SER A 252 6.72 -18.85 8.29
N LYS A 253 6.76 -18.28 7.09
CA LYS A 253 5.68 -18.48 6.12
C LYS A 253 5.59 -19.93 5.67
N GLU A 254 6.74 -20.60 5.53
CA GLU A 254 6.80 -22.01 5.16
C GLU A 254 6.06 -22.90 6.16
N GLU A 255 6.20 -22.65 7.46
CA GLU A 255 5.43 -23.39 8.49
C GLU A 255 3.92 -23.12 8.38
N ILE A 256 3.52 -21.90 8.06
CA ILE A 256 2.11 -21.54 7.87
C ILE A 256 1.55 -22.25 6.63
N GLU A 257 2.26 -22.21 5.51
CA GLU A 257 1.86 -22.88 4.26
C GLU A 257 1.74 -24.38 4.45
N LYS A 258 2.75 -25.02 5.06
CA LYS A 258 2.73 -26.45 5.38
C LYS A 258 1.54 -26.84 6.25
N LYS A 259 1.19 -26.01 7.24
CA LYS A 259 0.06 -26.28 8.14
C LYS A 259 -1.30 -26.17 7.42
N ASN A 260 -1.41 -25.32 6.40
CA ASN A 260 -2.66 -25.04 5.71
C ASN A 260 -2.76 -25.73 4.34
N ASP A 261 -1.73 -26.48 3.95
CA ASP A 261 -1.59 -27.12 2.63
C ASP A 261 -1.90 -26.17 1.47
N ASN A 262 -1.41 -24.93 1.59
CA ASN A 262 -1.69 -23.89 0.61
C ASN A 262 -0.62 -22.80 0.62
N GLU A 263 -0.26 -22.31 -0.56
CA GLU A 263 0.71 -21.23 -0.75
C GLU A 263 0.09 -19.88 -0.42
N ILE A 264 0.85 -19.03 0.27
CA ILE A 264 0.45 -17.66 0.55
C ILE A 264 0.57 -16.84 -0.75
N PHE A 265 -0.48 -16.09 -1.07
CA PHE A 265 -0.50 -15.13 -2.17
C PHE A 265 -0.06 -13.73 -1.71
N SER A 266 -0.63 -13.26 -0.60
CA SER A 266 -0.27 -11.99 0.05
C SER A 266 -0.27 -12.15 1.56
N LEU A 267 0.60 -11.41 2.25
CA LEU A 267 0.67 -11.42 3.71
C LEU A 267 1.25 -10.12 4.25
N ALA A 268 0.60 -9.58 5.28
CA ALA A 268 1.10 -8.45 6.05
C ALA A 268 0.91 -8.67 7.56
N LEU A 269 1.87 -8.20 8.36
CA LEU A 269 1.67 -7.98 9.79
C LEU A 269 0.83 -6.70 9.97
N THR A 270 -0.44 -6.87 10.31
CA THR A 270 -1.34 -5.76 10.67
C THR A 270 -1.09 -5.28 12.10
N LYS A 271 -0.52 -6.14 12.95
CA LYS A 271 0.09 -5.80 14.24
C LYS A 271 1.32 -6.67 14.46
N LYS A 272 2.17 -6.32 15.44
CA LYS A 272 3.34 -7.15 15.82
C LYS A 272 2.99 -8.64 16.00
N PHE A 273 1.81 -8.96 16.51
CA PHE A 273 1.38 -10.33 16.79
C PHE A 273 0.14 -10.75 16.00
N LYS A 274 -0.15 -10.08 14.88
CA LYS A 274 -1.31 -10.40 14.05
C LYS A 274 -0.93 -10.25 12.59
N ILE A 275 -1.20 -11.30 11.82
CA ILE A 275 -1.05 -11.27 10.36
C ILE A 275 -2.41 -11.35 9.70
N SER A 276 -2.52 -10.70 8.56
CA SER A 276 -3.61 -10.86 7.61
C SER A 276 -2.98 -11.39 6.32
N LEU A 277 -3.55 -12.47 5.76
CA LEU A 277 -2.99 -13.12 4.58
C LEU A 277 -4.09 -13.69 3.69
N THR A 278 -3.71 -13.94 2.45
CA THR A 278 -4.51 -14.71 1.50
C THR A 278 -3.72 -15.89 0.97
N TYR A 279 -4.42 -16.98 0.69
CA TYR A 279 -3.84 -18.14 0.03
C TYR A 279 -4.21 -18.20 -1.44
N LYS A 280 -3.32 -18.73 -2.28
CA LYS A 280 -3.62 -19.07 -3.67
C LYS A 280 -4.66 -20.19 -3.66
N PHE A 281 -5.95 -19.85 -3.71
CA PHE A 281 -6.98 -20.87 -3.76
C PHE A 281 -6.72 -21.83 -4.94
N THR A 282 -6.51 -23.11 -4.63
CA THR A 282 -6.65 -24.23 -5.56
C THR A 282 -8.02 -24.82 -5.25
N PRO A 283 -8.98 -24.83 -6.19
CA PRO A 283 -10.23 -25.51 -5.96
C PRO A 283 -9.96 -26.97 -5.58
N ILE A 284 -10.47 -27.40 -4.43
CA ILE A 284 -10.65 -28.82 -4.13
C ILE A 284 -11.80 -29.27 -5.06
N GLY A 285 -11.44 -29.85 -6.20
CA GLY A 285 -12.36 -30.55 -7.11
C GLY A 285 -13.00 -29.71 -8.20
N GLU A 286 -12.30 -29.53 -9.32
CA GLU A 286 -12.93 -29.92 -10.59
C GLU A 286 -12.68 -31.42 -10.71
N THR A 287 -13.71 -32.23 -10.43
CA THR A 287 -13.75 -33.58 -10.95
C THR A 287 -13.72 -33.46 -12.46
N ASN A 288 -12.63 -33.92 -13.07
CA ASN A 288 -12.66 -34.33 -14.46
C ASN A 288 -13.74 -35.41 -14.58
N ASP A 289 -14.87 -35.06 -15.18
CA ASP A 289 -15.76 -35.96 -15.91
C ASP A 289 -16.44 -35.15 -17.04
#